data_AF-A0A094JY30-F1
#
_entry.id   AF-A0A094JY30-F1
#
_cell.length_a   1.000
_cell.length_b   1.000
_cell.length_c   1.000
_cell.angle_alpha   90.00
_cell.angle_beta   90.00
_cell.angle_gamma   90.00
#
_symmetry.space_group_name_H-M   'P 1'
#
loop_
_entity.id
_entity.type
_entity.pdbx_description
1 polymer ?
#
loop_
_entity_poly.entity_id
_entity_poly.type
_entity_poly.pdbx_seq_one_letter_code
_entity_poly.pdbx_strand_id
1 'polypeptide(L)'
;MAIIEEIKNIKGNKSDWEKFGITMGIILSIIGFYLLWEKNNNYNYILFLAAAFFITGLILPSILRPVYKVWMAIAVVMNFIMTRVIMAVIFYLIVTPIGLIASLTGKKFLDMKIDKNAKSYWIVREKTSKLKSDYERQF
;
A
#
# COMPACT_ATOMS: atom_id res chain seq x y z
N MET A 1 9.12 11.97 9.41
CA MET A 1 8.49 13.29 9.22
C MET A 1 7.19 13.18 8.42
N ALA A 2 7.20 12.55 7.25
CA ALA A 2 6.00 12.35 6.42
C ALA A 2 4.79 11.67 7.12
N ILE A 3 4.98 10.57 7.87
CA ILE A 3 3.88 9.85 8.53
C ILE A 3 3.17 10.72 9.57
N ILE A 4 3.92 11.49 10.36
CA ILE A 4 3.37 12.32 11.43
C ILE A 4 2.55 13.48 10.83
N GLU A 5 3.00 14.03 9.71
CA GLU A 5 2.23 15.02 8.94
C GLU A 5 0.96 14.43 8.36
N GLU A 6 1.02 13.19 7.85
CA GLU A 6 -0.14 12.47 7.32
C GLU A 6 -1.19 12.25 8.42
N ILE A 7 -0.76 11.79 9.60
CA ILE A 7 -1.63 11.62 10.79
C ILE A 7 -2.22 12.97 11.24
N LYS A 8 -1.41 14.03 11.26
CA LYS A 8 -1.85 15.38 11.65
C LYS A 8 -2.85 15.96 10.65
N ASN A 9 -2.73 15.59 9.38
CA ASN A 9 -3.61 16.02 8.28
C ASN A 9 -4.83 15.13 8.08
N ILE A 10 -5.12 14.16 8.96
CA ILE A 10 -6.37 13.38 8.92
C ILE A 10 -7.55 14.34 9.15
N LYS A 11 -8.13 14.81 8.05
CA LYS A 11 -9.38 15.56 8.01
C LYS A 11 -10.51 14.54 8.00
N GLY A 12 -11.18 14.37 9.13
CA GLY A 12 -12.45 13.64 9.20
C GLY A 12 -13.60 14.63 9.19
N ASN A 13 -14.50 14.51 8.23
CA ASN A 13 -15.79 15.20 8.25
C ASN A 13 -16.78 14.41 9.12
N LYS A 14 -17.90 15.02 9.51
CA LYS A 14 -18.96 14.35 10.28
C LYS A 14 -19.44 13.07 9.59
N SER A 15 -19.59 13.12 8.25
CA SER A 15 -19.96 11.96 7.43
C SER A 15 -18.97 10.79 7.51
N ASP A 16 -17.69 11.06 7.74
CA ASP A 16 -16.67 10.01 7.81
C ASP A 16 -16.73 9.26 9.14
N TRP A 17 -17.08 9.96 10.22
CA TRP A 17 -17.29 9.36 11.53
C TRP A 17 -18.57 8.51 11.57
N GLU A 18 -19.64 8.98 10.90
CA GLU A 18 -20.89 8.23 10.72
C GLU A 18 -20.63 6.93 9.93
N LYS A 19 -19.96 7.05 8.77
CA LYS A 19 -19.58 5.88 7.95
C LYS A 19 -18.70 4.90 8.73
N PHE A 20 -17.74 5.38 9.50
CA PHE A 20 -16.88 4.54 10.34
C PHE A 20 -17.67 3.77 11.39
N GLY A 21 -18.61 4.43 12.08
CA GLY A 21 -19.49 3.78 13.05
C GLY A 21 -20.35 2.70 12.42
N ILE A 22 -20.93 2.98 11.24
CA ILE A 22 -21.74 2.02 10.48
C ILE A 22 -20.89 0.83 10.00
N THR A 23 -19.72 1.06 9.39
CA THR A 23 -18.87 -0.03 8.89
C THR A 23 -18.38 -0.92 10.03
N MET A 24 -17.97 -0.35 11.15
CA MET A 24 -17.58 -1.14 12.33
C MET A 24 -18.77 -1.87 12.96
N GLY A 25 -19.94 -1.24 13.02
CA GLY A 25 -21.17 -1.89 13.44
C GLY A 25 -21.50 -3.11 12.58
N ILE A 26 -21.41 -2.99 11.25
CA ILE A 26 -21.67 -4.10 10.31
C ILE A 26 -20.66 -5.23 10.53
N ILE A 27 -19.36 -4.92 10.62
CA ILE A 27 -18.30 -5.92 10.81
C ILE A 27 -18.50 -6.66 12.15
N LEU A 28 -18.72 -5.92 13.23
CA LEU A 28 -18.95 -6.50 14.57
C LEU A 28 -20.24 -7.32 14.60
N SER A 29 -21.29 -6.90 13.91
CA SER A 29 -22.52 -7.69 13.79
C SER A 29 -22.28 -9.00 13.05
N ILE A 30 -21.56 -9.01 11.93
CA ILE A 30 -21.23 -10.24 11.19
C ILE A 30 -20.43 -11.19 12.10
N ILE A 31 -19.44 -10.68 12.82
CA ILE A 31 -18.65 -11.46 13.78
C ILE A 31 -19.53 -11.97 14.93
N GLY A 32 -20.41 -11.14 15.47
CA GLY A 32 -21.35 -11.52 16.53
C GLY A 32 -22.33 -12.62 16.10
N PHE A 33 -22.88 -12.53 14.89
CA PHE A 33 -23.73 -13.56 14.30
C PHE A 33 -22.95 -14.85 14.01
N TYR A 34 -21.69 -14.77 13.61
CA TYR A 34 -20.83 -15.93 13.43
C TYR A 34 -20.55 -16.63 14.77
N LEU A 35 -20.19 -15.90 15.83
CA LEU A 35 -19.99 -16.47 17.17
C LEU A 35 -21.27 -17.05 17.78
N LEU A 36 -22.43 -16.46 17.47
CA LEU A 36 -23.75 -17.01 17.82
C LEU A 36 -23.95 -18.41 17.22
N TRP A 37 -23.58 -18.58 15.95
CA TRP A 37 -23.66 -19.88 15.27
C TRP A 37 -22.73 -20.92 15.91
N GLU A 38 -21.57 -20.49 16.37
CA GLU A 38 -20.58 -21.31 17.07
C GLU A 38 -20.97 -21.62 18.54
N LYS A 39 -22.11 -21.10 19.03
CA LYS A 39 -22.57 -21.20 20.44
C LYS A 39 -21.53 -20.74 21.47
N ASN A 40 -20.65 -19.83 21.08
CA ASN A 40 -19.60 -19.33 21.96
C ASN A 40 -20.17 -18.24 22.88
N ASN A 41 -20.05 -18.40 24.19
CA ASN A 41 -20.73 -17.58 25.21
C ASN A 41 -20.37 -16.08 25.16
N ASN A 42 -19.33 -15.71 24.41
CA ASN A 42 -18.88 -14.33 24.24
C ASN A 42 -19.67 -13.52 23.19
N TYR A 43 -20.63 -14.14 22.50
CA TYR A 43 -21.42 -13.47 21.45
C TYR A 43 -22.19 -12.23 21.96
N ASN A 44 -22.66 -12.26 23.22
CA ASN A 44 -23.42 -11.16 23.83
C ASN A 44 -22.61 -9.87 23.91
N TYR A 45 -21.33 -9.97 24.30
CA TYR A 45 -20.45 -8.80 24.41
C TYR A 45 -20.18 -8.16 23.04
N ILE A 46 -19.97 -8.99 22.02
CA ILE A 46 -19.69 -8.53 20.65
C ILE A 46 -20.93 -7.88 20.03
N LEU A 47 -22.12 -8.46 20.21
CA LEU A 47 -23.36 -7.86 19.74
C LEU A 47 -23.71 -6.56 20.46
N PHE A 48 -23.48 -6.50 21.78
CA PHE A 48 -23.65 -5.26 22.53
C PHE A 48 -22.71 -4.16 22.02
N LEU A 49 -21.46 -4.52 21.74
CA LEU A 49 -20.49 -3.59 21.15
C LEU A 49 -20.90 -3.16 19.73
N ALA A 50 -21.41 -4.07 18.90
CA ALA A 50 -21.94 -3.74 17.58
C ALA A 50 -23.11 -2.76 17.66
N ALA A 51 -24.07 -3.01 18.56
CA ALA A 51 -25.20 -2.12 18.80
C ALA A 51 -24.74 -0.74 19.30
N ALA A 52 -23.77 -0.70 20.22
CA ALA A 52 -23.18 0.55 20.68
C ALA A 52 -22.55 1.35 19.53
N PHE A 53 -21.80 0.70 18.62
CA PHE A 53 -21.22 1.36 17.45
C PHE A 53 -22.28 1.87 16.45
N PHE A 54 -23.37 1.14 16.24
CA PHE A 54 -24.49 1.61 15.42
C PHE A 54 -25.18 2.83 16.02
N ILE A 55 -25.53 2.76 17.31
CA ILE A 55 -26.22 3.84 18.03
C ILE A 55 -25.35 5.10 18.06
N THR A 56 -24.07 4.95 18.38
CA THR A 56 -23.14 6.08 18.44
C THR A 56 -22.80 6.63 17.05
N GLY A 57 -22.76 5.79 16.03
CA GLY A 57 -22.62 6.20 14.62
C GLY A 57 -23.81 7.00 14.09
N LEU A 58 -25.05 6.66 14.47
CA LEU A 58 -26.26 7.36 14.01
C LEU A 58 -26.61 8.60 14.86
N ILE A 59 -26.50 8.51 16.19
CA ILE A 59 -27.04 9.53 17.09
C ILE A 59 -25.99 10.60 17.40
N LEU A 60 -24.75 10.19 17.73
CA LEU A 60 -23.73 11.10 18.24
C LEU A 60 -22.32 10.80 17.67
N PRO A 61 -22.11 11.02 16.35
CA PRO A 61 -20.83 10.72 15.68
C PRO A 61 -19.66 11.56 16.23
N SER A 62 -19.93 12.65 16.94
CA SER A 62 -18.92 13.49 17.58
C SER A 62 -18.08 12.75 18.62
N ILE A 63 -18.64 11.74 19.31
CA ILE A 63 -17.91 10.90 20.28
C ILE A 63 -16.97 9.92 19.57
N LEU A 64 -17.28 9.53 18.33
CA LEU A 64 -16.45 8.64 17.53
C LEU A 64 -15.23 9.34 16.94
N ARG A 65 -15.16 10.68 16.96
CA ARG A 65 -14.05 11.44 16.41
C ARG A 65 -12.65 11.03 16.94
N PRO A 66 -12.38 10.95 18.26
CA PRO A 66 -11.09 10.51 18.76
C PRO A 66 -10.78 9.06 18.38
N VAL A 67 -11.77 8.16 18.45
CA VAL A 67 -11.62 6.75 18.09
C VAL A 67 -11.27 6.61 16.61
N TYR A 68 -12.00 7.32 15.74
CA TYR A 68 -11.72 7.40 14.31
C TYR A 68 -10.30 7.89 14.04
N LYS A 69 -9.85 8.96 14.70
CA LYS A 69 -8.49 9.49 14.51
C LYS A 69 -7.42 8.47 14.90
N VAL A 70 -7.58 7.79 16.04
CA VAL A 70 -6.64 6.75 16.48
C VAL A 70 -6.64 5.59 15.49
N TRP A 71 -7.82 5.13 15.08
CA TRP A 71 -7.96 4.06 14.09
C TRP A 71 -7.31 4.41 12.76
N MET A 72 -7.54 5.62 12.26
CA MET A 72 -6.92 6.10 11.02
C MET A 72 -5.41 6.26 11.16
N ALA A 73 -4.89 6.66 12.32
CA ALA A 73 -3.45 6.70 12.55
C ALA A 73 -2.82 5.31 12.47
N ILE A 74 -3.49 4.28 13.03
CA ILE A 74 -3.08 2.88 12.87
C ILE A 74 -3.10 2.48 11.40
N ALA A 75 -4.16 2.85 10.66
CA ALA A 75 -4.26 2.56 9.23
C ALA A 75 -3.11 3.18 8.43
N VAL A 76 -2.69 4.41 8.74
CA VAL A 76 -1.53 5.07 8.11
C VAL A 76 -0.23 4.30 8.39
N VAL A 77 0.00 3.90 9.64
CA VAL A 77 1.20 3.11 10.01
C VAL A 77 1.19 1.75 9.30
N MET A 78 0.02 1.10 9.24
CA MET A 78 -0.14 -0.16 8.53
C MET A 78 0.14 0.00 7.04
N ASN A 79 -0.40 1.05 6.41
CA ASN A 79 -0.15 1.35 5.00
C ASN A 79 1.35 1.55 4.73
N PHE A 80 2.04 2.30 5.58
CA PHE A 80 3.48 2.51 5.47
C PHE A 80 4.29 1.20 5.49
N ILE A 81 3.89 0.24 6.33
CA ILE A 81 4.50 -1.09 6.38
C ILE A 81 4.14 -1.88 5.13
N MET A 82 2.85 -1.93 4.77
CA MET A 82 2.35 -2.71 3.64
C MET A 82 2.96 -2.29 2.31
N THR A 83 3.11 -1.00 2.04
CA THR A 83 3.77 -0.53 0.81
C THR A 83 5.20 -1.07 0.71
N ARG A 84 5.95 -1.11 1.82
CA ARG A 84 7.33 -1.66 1.84
C ARG A 84 7.35 -3.16 1.64
N VAL A 85 6.42 -3.86 2.28
CA VAL A 85 6.27 -5.31 2.13
C VAL A 85 5.95 -5.66 0.68
N ILE A 86 4.98 -4.98 0.07
CA ILE A 86 4.62 -5.19 -1.34
C ILE A 86 5.82 -4.93 -2.25
N MET A 87 6.54 -3.82 -2.04
CA MET A 87 7.74 -3.52 -2.83
C MET A 87 8.84 -4.56 -2.66
N ALA A 88 9.07 -5.03 -1.44
CA ALA A 88 10.03 -6.11 -1.17
C ALA A 88 9.61 -7.41 -1.86
N VAL A 89 8.34 -7.80 -1.76
CA VAL A 89 7.79 -8.98 -2.42
C VAL A 89 7.96 -8.89 -3.94
N ILE A 90 7.60 -7.77 -4.55
CA ILE A 90 7.80 -7.54 -6.00
C ILE A 90 9.29 -7.65 -6.36
N PHE A 91 10.17 -7.04 -5.58
CA PHE A 91 11.59 -7.07 -5.85
C PHE A 91 12.15 -8.50 -5.77
N TYR A 92 11.79 -9.28 -4.75
CA TYR A 92 12.34 -10.61 -4.56
C TYR A 92 11.65 -11.69 -5.42
N LEU A 93 10.36 -11.55 -5.74
CA LEU A 93 9.63 -12.55 -6.53
C LEU A 93 9.61 -12.26 -8.03
N ILE A 94 9.81 -11.01 -8.45
CA ILE A 94 9.75 -10.64 -9.87
C ILE A 94 11.12 -10.16 -10.33
N VAL A 95 11.63 -9.07 -9.75
CA VAL A 95 12.86 -8.41 -10.26
C VAL A 95 14.09 -9.31 -10.08
N THR A 96 14.25 -9.89 -8.89
CA THR A 96 15.40 -10.74 -8.54
C THR A 96 15.48 -11.99 -9.40
N PRO A 97 14.42 -12.80 -9.59
CA PRO A 97 14.50 -13.97 -10.47
C PRO A 97 14.71 -13.60 -11.92
N ILE A 98 14.15 -12.49 -12.41
CA ILE A 98 14.46 -11.99 -13.77
C ILE A 98 15.96 -11.70 -13.91
N GLY A 99 16.55 -11.01 -12.93
CA GLY A 99 17.99 -10.73 -12.90
C GLY A 99 18.83 -12.00 -12.80
N LEU A 100 18.44 -12.96 -11.96
CA LEU A 100 19.11 -14.26 -11.83
C LEU A 100 19.04 -15.07 -13.12
N ILE A 101 17.89 -15.15 -13.78
CA ILE A 101 17.71 -15.84 -15.07
C ILE A 101 18.57 -15.18 -16.14
N ALA A 102 18.58 -13.84 -16.21
CA ALA A 102 19.43 -13.11 -17.15
C ALA A 102 20.92 -13.37 -16.90
N SER A 103 21.34 -13.40 -15.62
CA SER A 103 22.70 -13.74 -15.22
C SER A 103 23.08 -15.17 -15.61
N LEU A 104 22.20 -16.16 -15.35
CA LEU A 104 22.43 -17.56 -15.71
C LEU A 104 22.46 -17.80 -17.21
N THR A 105 21.64 -17.06 -17.97
CA THR A 105 21.60 -17.12 -19.44
C THR A 105 22.78 -16.35 -20.09
N GLY A 106 23.63 -15.71 -19.28
CA GLY A 106 24.76 -14.92 -19.76
C GLY A 106 24.37 -13.62 -20.47
N LYS A 107 23.10 -13.20 -20.38
CA LYS A 107 22.64 -11.92 -20.93
C LYS A 107 23.22 -10.79 -20.08
N LYS A 108 24.19 -10.08 -20.66
CA LYS A 108 24.72 -8.83 -20.10
C LYS A 108 23.98 -7.66 -20.72
N PHE A 109 23.09 -7.04 -19.95
CA PHE A 109 22.41 -5.81 -20.37
C PHE A 109 23.38 -4.61 -20.42
N LEU A 110 24.46 -4.68 -19.62
CA LEU A 110 25.53 -3.69 -19.56
C LEU A 110 26.87 -4.42 -19.57
N ASP A 111 27.84 -3.86 -20.30
CA ASP A 111 29.19 -4.42 -20.36
C ASP A 111 29.96 -4.02 -19.08
N MET A 112 29.81 -4.82 -18.04
CA MET A 112 30.41 -4.54 -16.72
C MET A 112 31.88 -4.96 -16.62
N LYS A 113 32.49 -5.44 -17.71
CA LYS A 113 33.91 -5.82 -17.72
C LYS A 113 34.78 -4.57 -17.88
N ILE A 114 35.63 -4.31 -16.89
CA ILE A 114 36.64 -3.26 -16.97
C ILE A 114 37.85 -3.80 -17.72
N ASP A 115 38.03 -3.38 -18.96
CA ASP A 115 39.24 -3.58 -19.76
C ASP A 115 40.27 -2.48 -19.47
N LYS A 116 41.37 -2.84 -18.81
CA LYS A 116 42.46 -1.91 -18.46
C LYS A 116 43.27 -1.45 -19.67
N ASN A 117 43.17 -2.14 -20.80
CA ASN A 117 43.87 -1.81 -22.04
C ASN A 117 43.00 -1.00 -23.01
N ALA A 118 41.72 -0.79 -22.70
CA ALA A 118 40.82 -0.02 -23.54
C ALA A 118 41.21 1.46 -23.52
N LYS A 119 41.44 2.05 -24.70
CA LYS A 119 41.72 3.48 -24.86
C LYS A 119 40.52 4.36 -24.49
N SER A 120 39.30 3.84 -24.63
CA SER A 120 38.05 4.51 -24.26
C SER A 120 36.91 3.49 -24.19
N TYR A 121 36.01 3.65 -23.22
CA TYR A 121 34.76 2.88 -23.11
C TYR A 121 33.60 3.50 -23.91
N TRP A 122 33.87 4.58 -24.65
CA TRP A 122 32.85 5.28 -25.41
C TRP A 122 32.33 4.40 -26.56
N ILE A 123 31.05 4.04 -26.50
CA ILE A 123 30.37 3.33 -27.57
C ILE A 123 30.04 4.36 -28.67
N VAL A 124 30.77 4.31 -29.78
CA VAL A 124 30.53 5.19 -30.92
C VAL A 124 29.18 4.82 -31.54
N ARG A 125 28.24 5.77 -31.55
CA ARG A 125 26.95 5.62 -32.23
C ARG A 125 27.19 5.69 -33.74
N GLU A 126 26.69 4.70 -34.49
CA GLU A 126 26.74 4.75 -35.95
C GLU A 126 26.00 5.99 -36.45
N LYS A 127 26.64 6.76 -37.34
CA LYS A 127 26.03 7.92 -37.99
C LYS A 127 25.12 7.43 -39.11
N THR A 128 23.90 7.02 -38.77
CA THR A 128 22.82 6.95 -39.77
C THR A 128 22.46 8.36 -40.24
N SER A 129 22.07 8.51 -41.51
CA SER A 129 21.67 9.81 -42.06
C SER A 129 20.46 10.32 -41.29
N LYS A 130 20.60 11.42 -40.55
CA LYS A 130 19.53 11.99 -39.73
C LYS A 130 18.40 12.47 -40.64
N LEU A 131 17.28 11.77 -40.65
CA LEU A 131 16.06 12.22 -41.30
C LEU A 131 15.35 13.21 -40.36
N LYS A 132 14.54 14.12 -40.94
CA LYS A 132 13.78 15.09 -40.15
C LYS A 132 12.81 14.40 -39.18
N SER A 133 12.30 13.22 -39.54
CA SER A 133 11.45 12.35 -38.72
C SER A 133 12.14 11.78 -37.48
N ASP A 134 13.46 11.65 -37.47
CA ASP A 134 14.19 11.08 -36.34
C ASP A 134 14.21 12.04 -35.14
N TYR A 135 14.04 13.34 -35.39
CA TYR A 135 13.89 14.35 -34.34
C TYR A 135 12.54 14.30 -33.63
N GLU A 136 11.55 13.63 -34.20
CA GLU A 136 10.24 13.40 -33.59
C GLU A 136 10.23 12.14 -32.69
N ARG A 137 11.23 11.25 -32.82
CA ARG A 137 11.36 10.01 -32.04
C ARG A 137 12.75 9.91 -31.40
N GLN A 138 12.99 10.74 -30.39
CA GLN A 138 14.30 10.88 -29.75
C GLN A 138 14.63 9.76 -28.73
N PHE A 139 13.65 8.95 -28.32
CA PHE A 139 13.78 7.93 -27.28
C PHE A 139 13.55 6.53 -27.84
#